data_AF-X0SIX4-F1
#
_entry.id   AF-X0SIX4-F1
#
_cell.length_a   1.000
_cell.length_b   1.000
_cell.length_c   1.000
_cell.angle_alpha   90.00
_cell.angle_beta   90.00
_cell.angle_gamma   90.00
#
_symmetry.space_group_name_H-M   'P 1'
#
loop_
_entity.id
_entity.type
_entity.pdbx_description
1 polymer ?
#
loop_
_entity_poly.entity_id
_entity_poly.type
_entity_poly.pdbx_seq_one_letter_code
_entity_poly.pdbx_strand_id
1 'polypeptide(L)'
;PELADESGEIVEMQTQEFEKYTVYPVWVKMLSGERKGKIYGFQYGEVEMLPKAFTGKTMKTKVMEQLEEILRGATTFEDIAEIEKAISEVKGSILAEEGVGFWKDKTPCWEMLRCPEAIRNECPAFKHQGLPCWQIEGTYSKLDDYGTKGDRTDICRVCRVYKRWGQGEPIEIKLAGQGFNAIPKTAVK
;
A
#
# COMPACT_ATOMS: atom_id res chain seq x y z
N PRO A 1 6.59 -15.55 -21.45
CA PRO A 1 6.96 -16.51 -20.39
C PRO A 1 5.81 -16.63 -19.38
N GLU A 2 4.99 -17.66 -19.53
CA GLU A 2 3.98 -18.03 -18.53
C GLU A 2 4.71 -18.53 -17.28
N LEU A 3 4.65 -17.78 -16.19
CA LEU A 3 5.16 -18.19 -14.88
C LEU A 3 4.11 -19.09 -14.23
N ALA A 4 4.02 -20.33 -14.72
CA ALA A 4 2.91 -21.24 -14.44
C ALA A 4 2.89 -21.89 -13.02
N ASP A 5 3.84 -21.58 -12.13
CA ASP A 5 4.01 -22.33 -10.87
C ASP A 5 4.10 -21.48 -9.58
N GLU A 6 3.70 -20.20 -9.62
CA GLU A 6 3.69 -19.36 -8.43
C GLU A 6 2.27 -19.26 -7.83
N SER A 7 2.13 -19.67 -6.58
CA SER A 7 0.88 -19.60 -5.81
C SER A 7 0.96 -18.48 -4.79
N GLY A 8 -0.18 -17.88 -4.46
CA GLY A 8 -0.24 -16.80 -3.48
C GLY A 8 -1.59 -16.73 -2.78
N GLU A 9 -1.63 -16.00 -1.67
CA GLU A 9 -2.85 -15.69 -0.93
C GLU A 9 -3.22 -14.22 -1.11
N ILE A 10 -4.49 -13.96 -1.44
CA ILE A 10 -5.03 -12.59 -1.51
C ILE A 10 -5.00 -12.02 -0.09
N VAL A 11 -4.22 -10.97 0.11
CA VAL A 11 -4.08 -10.26 1.38
C VAL A 11 -5.07 -9.10 1.46
N GLU A 12 -5.28 -8.41 0.35
CA GLU A 12 -6.17 -7.26 0.27
C GLU A 12 -6.70 -7.12 -1.15
N MET A 13 -7.99 -6.79 -1.30
CA MET A 13 -8.58 -6.45 -2.58
C MET A 13 -9.15 -5.05 -2.44
N GLN A 14 -8.59 -4.10 -3.18
CA GLN A 14 -9.10 -2.72 -3.20
C GLN A 14 -9.84 -2.50 -4.51
N THR A 15 -10.95 -1.77 -4.47
CA THR A 15 -11.66 -1.30 -5.66
C THR A 15 -11.30 0.16 -5.87
N GLN A 16 -10.75 0.50 -7.03
CA GLN A 16 -10.50 1.89 -7.43
C GLN A 16 -11.41 2.27 -8.58
N GLU A 17 -12.34 3.18 -8.32
CA GLU A 17 -13.24 3.76 -9.32
C GLU A 17 -12.55 4.92 -10.05
N PHE A 18 -12.52 4.84 -11.38
CA PHE A 18 -12.12 5.94 -12.27
C PHE A 18 -13.34 6.35 -13.10
N GLU A 19 -13.35 7.58 -13.63
CA GLU A 19 -14.44 8.09 -14.50
C GLU A 19 -14.74 7.21 -15.72
N LYS A 20 -13.81 6.32 -16.11
CA LYS A 20 -13.93 5.49 -17.33
C LYS A 20 -13.73 3.99 -17.11
N TYR A 21 -13.33 3.54 -15.92
CA TYR A 21 -13.13 2.11 -15.61
C TYR A 21 -12.93 1.88 -14.12
N THR A 22 -13.10 0.65 -13.66
CA THR A 22 -12.83 0.21 -12.29
C THR A 22 -11.64 -0.74 -12.31
N VAL A 23 -10.59 -0.45 -11.53
CA VAL A 23 -9.47 -1.39 -11.35
C VAL A 23 -9.66 -2.09 -10.01
N TYR A 24 -9.52 -3.41 -10.01
CA TYR A 24 -9.45 -4.22 -8.80
C TYR A 24 -7.98 -4.62 -8.60
N PRO A 25 -7.13 -3.78 -8.00
CA PRO A 25 -5.83 -4.24 -7.52
C PRO A 25 -6.05 -5.35 -6.50
N VAL A 26 -5.61 -6.55 -6.87
CA VAL A 26 -5.54 -7.72 -6.00
C VAL A 26 -4.12 -7.76 -5.43
N TRP A 27 -3.99 -7.55 -4.13
CA TRP A 27 -2.73 -7.70 -3.43
C TRP A 27 -2.57 -9.16 -3.04
N VAL A 28 -1.53 -9.81 -3.56
CA VAL A 28 -1.28 -11.23 -3.34
C VAL A 28 0.08 -11.40 -2.67
N LYS A 29 0.09 -12.12 -1.54
CA LYS A 29 1.31 -12.59 -0.88
C LYS A 29 1.71 -13.91 -1.48
N MET A 30 2.88 -13.98 -2.11
CA MET A 30 3.35 -15.21 -2.76
C MET A 30 3.71 -16.27 -1.71
N LEU A 31 3.22 -17.49 -1.90
CA LEU A 31 3.44 -18.64 -1.02
C LEU A 31 4.50 -19.61 -1.59
N SER A 32 4.71 -19.59 -2.91
CA SER A 32 5.72 -20.39 -3.61
C SER A 32 6.56 -19.54 -4.58
N GLY A 33 7.58 -20.16 -5.19
CA GLY A 33 8.45 -19.53 -6.18
C GLY A 33 9.56 -18.66 -5.58
N GLU A 34 10.32 -18.01 -6.45
CA GLU A 34 11.41 -17.08 -6.09
C GLU A 34 10.88 -15.85 -5.35
N ARG A 35 9.60 -15.55 -5.54
CA ARG A 35 8.91 -14.41 -4.96
C ARG A 35 8.26 -14.68 -3.60
N LYS A 36 8.42 -15.88 -3.04
CA LYS A 36 7.82 -16.30 -1.76
C LYS A 36 8.02 -15.27 -0.64
N GLY A 37 6.93 -14.95 0.05
CA GLY A 37 6.89 -14.02 1.18
C GLY A 37 6.68 -12.55 0.82
N LYS A 38 6.84 -12.17 -0.45
CA LYS A 38 6.63 -10.80 -0.95
C LYS A 38 5.18 -10.59 -1.39
N ILE A 39 4.73 -9.33 -1.36
CA ILE A 39 3.38 -8.92 -1.76
C ILE A 39 3.46 -8.16 -3.10
N TYR A 40 2.61 -8.54 -4.06
CA TYR A 40 2.51 -7.91 -5.37
C TYR A 40 1.06 -7.48 -5.63
N GLY A 41 0.90 -6.42 -6.42
CA GLY A 41 -0.41 -6.02 -6.93
C GLY A 41 -0.61 -6.61 -8.32
N PHE A 42 -1.79 -7.18 -8.55
CA PHE A 42 -2.21 -7.74 -9.84
C PHE A 42 -3.52 -7.08 -10.28
N GLN A 43 -3.74 -7.00 -11.59
CA GLN A 43 -5.05 -6.72 -12.15
C GLN A 43 -5.93 -7.97 -12.09
N TYR A 44 -7.26 -7.80 -12.06
CA TYR A 44 -8.22 -8.91 -11.96
C TYR A 44 -8.05 -9.98 -13.06
N GLY A 45 -7.57 -9.60 -14.24
CA GLY A 45 -7.33 -10.53 -15.36
C GLY A 45 -5.96 -11.24 -15.32
N GLU A 46 -5.07 -10.87 -14.40
CA GLU A 46 -3.71 -11.43 -14.28
C GLU A 46 -3.61 -12.54 -13.24
N VAL A 47 -4.68 -12.78 -12.47
CA VAL A 47 -4.74 -13.82 -11.44
C VAL A 47 -5.86 -14.80 -11.74
N GLU A 48 -5.50 -16.08 -11.81
CA GLU A 48 -6.50 -17.16 -11.83
C GLU A 48 -6.91 -17.48 -10.39
N MET A 49 -8.16 -17.17 -10.04
CA MET A 49 -8.69 -17.49 -8.71
C MET A 49 -9.07 -18.98 -8.65
N LEU A 50 -8.23 -19.77 -8.00
CA LEU A 50 -8.58 -21.15 -7.70
C LEU A 50 -9.67 -21.16 -6.62
N PRO A 51 -10.79 -21.88 -6.82
CA PRO A 51 -11.81 -22.03 -5.79
C PRO A 51 -11.17 -22.69 -4.57
N LYS A 52 -11.12 -21.99 -3.43
CA LYS A 52 -10.78 -22.62 -2.15
C LYS A 52 -11.71 -23.80 -1.98
N ALA A 53 -11.17 -25.00 -1.77
CA ALA A 53 -11.94 -26.14 -1.31
C ALA A 53 -12.71 -25.69 -0.07
N PHE A 54 -14.03 -25.57 -0.22
CA PHE A 54 -14.92 -25.02 0.79
C PHE A 54 -15.04 -26.05 1.91
N THR A 55 -14.05 -26.13 2.81
CA THR A 55 -14.22 -26.80 4.10
C THR A 55 -14.99 -25.85 5.01
N GLY A 56 -16.27 -25.66 4.69
CA GLY A 56 -17.24 -25.01 5.54
C GLY A 56 -17.43 -25.83 6.82
N LYS A 57 -16.52 -25.66 7.78
CA LYS A 57 -16.75 -26.10 9.15
C LYS A 57 -17.37 -24.92 9.90
N THR A 58 -18.69 -24.96 9.98
CA THR A 58 -19.54 -24.13 10.83
C THR A 58 -19.04 -24.17 12.28
N MET A 59 -18.28 -23.16 12.67
CA MET A 59 -18.11 -22.72 14.07
C MET A 59 -18.60 -21.27 14.13
N LYS A 60 -19.92 -21.06 14.16
CA LYS A 60 -20.50 -19.71 14.24
C LYS A 60 -21.53 -19.48 15.34
N THR A 61 -21.83 -20.48 16.16
CA THR A 61 -22.82 -20.34 17.25
C THR A 61 -22.18 -20.11 18.62
N LYS A 62 -21.24 -20.96 19.04
CA LYS A 62 -20.65 -20.84 20.39
C LYS A 62 -19.79 -19.59 20.63
N VAL A 63 -19.06 -19.11 19.62
CA VAL A 63 -18.21 -17.90 19.75
C VAL A 63 -19.06 -16.64 19.82
N MET A 64 -20.20 -16.60 19.11
CA MET A 64 -21.11 -15.45 19.18
C MET A 64 -21.84 -15.38 20.52
N GLU A 65 -22.29 -16.50 21.08
CA GLU A 65 -22.90 -16.52 22.42
C GLU A 65 -21.89 -16.10 23.50
N GLN A 66 -20.63 -16.54 23.41
CA GLN A 66 -19.58 -16.08 24.33
C GLN A 66 -19.21 -14.60 24.14
N LEU A 67 -19.28 -14.07 22.92
CA LEU A 67 -19.02 -12.66 22.63
C LEU A 67 -20.14 -11.76 23.19
N GLU A 68 -21.40 -12.20 23.10
CA GLU A 68 -22.55 -11.50 23.70
C GLU A 68 -22.50 -11.51 25.24
N GLU A 69 -22.00 -12.59 25.83
CA GLU A 69 -21.80 -12.68 27.28
C GLU A 69 -20.70 -11.72 27.78
N ILE A 70 -19.62 -11.56 27.00
CA ILE A 70 -18.53 -10.62 27.28
C ILE A 70 -18.97 -9.17 27.08
N LEU A 71 -19.77 -8.89 26.04
CA LEU A 71 -20.31 -7.55 25.76
C LEU A 71 -21.29 -7.06 26.83
N ARG A 72 -21.96 -7.97 27.55
CA ARG A 72 -22.88 -7.62 28.65
C ARG A 72 -22.17 -7.12 29.91
N GLY A 73 -20.84 -7.26 30.00
CA GLY A 73 -20.03 -6.83 31.14
C GLY A 73 -19.12 -5.61 30.87
N ALA A 74 -19.19 -4.99 29.69
CA ALA A 74 -18.22 -3.97 29.28
C ALA A 74 -18.83 -2.56 29.20
N THR A 75 -18.42 -1.71 30.14
CA THR A 75 -18.27 -0.23 30.08
C THR A 75 -19.53 0.58 29.78
N THR A 76 -19.87 1.51 30.69
CA THR A 76 -21.03 2.38 30.52
C THR A 76 -20.80 3.37 29.37
N PHE A 77 -21.86 4.02 28.87
CA PHE A 77 -21.73 5.02 27.81
C PHE A 77 -20.81 6.19 28.20
N GLU A 78 -20.64 6.46 29.50
CA GLU A 78 -19.68 7.44 30.00
C GLU A 78 -18.22 7.03 29.73
N ASP A 79 -17.88 5.74 29.88
CA ASP A 79 -16.54 5.22 29.64
C ASP A 79 -16.15 5.31 28.15
N ILE A 80 -17.10 5.07 27.25
CA ILE A 80 -16.88 5.20 25.80
C ILE A 80 -16.57 6.65 25.42
N ALA A 81 -17.30 7.61 26.00
CA ALA A 81 -17.06 9.03 25.75
C ALA A 81 -15.70 9.49 26.30
N GLU A 82 -15.26 8.95 27.43
CA GLU A 82 -13.94 9.25 28.00
C GLU A 82 -12.81 8.64 27.15
N ILE A 83 -13.01 7.44 26.60
CA ILE A 83 -12.10 6.83 25.62
C ILE A 83 -12.05 7.64 24.32
N GLU A 84 -13.19 8.10 23.79
CA GLU A 84 -13.21 8.96 22.59
C GLU A 84 -12.49 10.29 22.82
N LYS A 85 -12.65 10.89 24.01
CA LYS A 85 -11.94 12.11 24.41
C LYS A 85 -10.43 11.87 24.52
N ALA A 86 -10.01 10.78 25.15
CA ALA A 86 -8.60 10.40 25.23
C ALA A 86 -7.99 10.14 23.84
N ILE A 87 -8.73 9.49 22.93
CA ILE A 87 -8.31 9.29 21.54
C ILE A 87 -8.19 10.63 20.80
N SER A 88 -9.07 11.60 21.04
CA SER A 88 -9.01 12.94 20.45
C SER A 88 -7.77 13.72 20.92
N GLU A 89 -7.46 13.67 22.22
CA GLU A 89 -6.30 14.36 22.81
C GLU A 89 -4.97 13.76 22.33
N VAL A 90 -4.92 12.44 22.16
CA VAL A 90 -3.77 11.73 21.59
C VAL A 90 -3.67 11.96 20.08
N LYS A 91 -4.78 11.99 19.33
CA LYS A 91 -4.77 12.33 17.89
C LYS A 91 -4.24 13.75 17.63
N GLY A 92 -4.51 14.71 18.51
CA GLY A 92 -3.95 16.06 18.43
C GLY A 92 -2.43 16.12 18.62
N SER A 93 -1.84 15.10 19.26
CA SER A 93 -0.41 15.03 19.56
C SER A 93 0.37 14.05 18.65
N ILE A 94 -0.32 13.18 17.90
CA ILE A 94 0.31 12.13 17.06
C ILE A 94 0.14 12.39 15.55
N LEU A 95 -0.72 13.33 15.12
CA LEU A 95 -1.00 13.54 13.70
C LEU A 95 -0.63 14.93 13.22
N ALA A 96 0.67 15.19 13.17
CA ALA A 96 1.33 15.93 12.09
C ALA A 96 2.83 15.96 12.42
N GLU A 97 3.59 15.00 11.90
CA GLU A 97 4.92 15.42 11.46
C GLU A 97 4.64 16.48 10.39
N GLU A 98 4.82 17.75 10.75
CA GLU A 98 4.73 18.88 9.82
C GLU A 98 5.46 18.47 8.55
N GLY A 99 4.75 18.35 7.42
CA GLY A 99 5.27 17.71 6.22
C GLY A 99 6.70 18.14 5.92
N VAL A 100 7.65 17.21 6.11
CA VAL A 100 9.08 17.55 6.04
C VAL A 100 9.45 17.68 4.57
N GLY A 101 9.94 18.85 4.17
CA GLY A 101 10.44 19.10 2.82
C GLY A 101 9.36 19.38 1.78
N PHE A 102 9.38 18.67 0.63
CA PHE A 102 8.48 18.95 -0.50
C PHE A 102 7.00 18.87 -0.11
N TRP A 103 6.66 17.95 0.80
CA TRP A 103 5.29 17.68 1.22
C TRP A 103 4.73 18.67 2.23
N LYS A 104 5.46 19.72 2.60
CA LYS A 104 4.91 20.79 3.44
C LYS A 104 3.64 21.37 2.80
N ASP A 105 2.56 21.37 3.59
CA ASP A 105 1.22 21.81 3.20
C ASP A 105 0.59 21.03 2.03
N LYS A 106 1.03 19.78 1.79
CA LYS A 106 0.54 18.92 0.70
C LYS A 106 0.22 17.53 1.22
N THR A 107 -0.78 16.91 0.62
CA THR A 107 -1.04 15.47 0.85
C THR A 107 0.00 14.64 0.10
N PRO A 108 0.80 13.81 0.79
CA PRO A 108 1.83 13.01 0.18
C PRO A 108 1.29 11.87 -0.68
N CYS A 109 2.14 11.32 -1.54
CA CYS A 109 1.73 10.33 -2.53
C CYS A 109 1.14 9.06 -1.90
N TRP A 110 1.67 8.62 -0.74
CA TRP A 110 1.22 7.39 -0.07
C TRP A 110 -0.16 7.52 0.55
N GLU A 111 -0.53 8.71 1.03
CA GLU A 111 -1.88 8.99 1.50
C GLU A 111 -2.85 9.11 0.33
N MET A 112 -2.47 9.88 -0.70
CA MET A 112 -3.30 10.04 -1.89
C MET A 112 -3.56 8.69 -2.55
N LEU A 113 -2.54 7.84 -2.69
CA LEU A 113 -2.61 6.52 -3.33
C LEU A 113 -3.08 5.40 -2.39
N ARG A 114 -3.33 5.70 -1.10
CA ARG A 114 -3.70 4.72 -0.07
C ARG A 114 -2.77 3.50 -0.05
N CYS A 115 -1.46 3.76 -0.10
CA CYS A 115 -0.46 2.70 -0.09
C CYS A 115 -0.56 1.90 1.23
N PRO A 116 -0.61 0.56 1.17
CA PRO A 116 -0.55 -0.29 2.36
C PRO A 116 0.71 -0.03 3.18
N GLU A 117 0.62 -0.17 4.49
CA GLU A 117 1.73 0.13 5.40
C GLU A 117 3.01 -0.65 5.08
N ALA A 118 2.88 -1.94 4.75
CA ALA A 118 4.02 -2.79 4.36
C ALA A 118 4.80 -2.22 3.17
N ILE A 119 4.09 -1.69 2.17
CA ILE A 119 4.71 -1.07 0.99
C ILE A 119 5.21 0.33 1.31
N ARG A 120 4.43 1.13 2.06
CA ARG A 120 4.77 2.50 2.43
C ARG A 120 6.10 2.56 3.19
N ASN A 121 6.27 1.70 4.19
CA ASN A 121 7.45 1.73 5.08
C ASN A 121 8.75 1.36 4.34
N GLU A 122 8.64 0.62 3.24
CA GLU A 122 9.77 0.29 2.38
C GLU A 122 9.99 1.30 1.25
N CYS A 123 8.97 2.11 0.93
CA CYS A 123 8.94 3.01 -0.22
C CYS A 123 9.98 4.13 -0.12
N PRO A 124 10.78 4.36 -1.18
CA PRO A 124 11.77 5.44 -1.22
C PRO A 124 11.15 6.82 -1.04
N ALA A 125 9.94 7.05 -1.59
CA ALA A 125 9.25 8.33 -1.44
C ALA A 125 8.86 8.64 0.02
N PHE A 126 8.56 7.60 0.81
CA PHE A 126 8.24 7.75 2.23
C PHE A 126 9.50 8.01 3.06
N LYS A 127 10.62 7.38 2.69
CA LYS A 127 11.93 7.58 3.35
C LYS A 127 12.60 8.90 2.98
N HIS A 128 12.32 9.43 1.79
CA HIS A 128 12.92 10.65 1.24
C HIS A 128 11.86 11.72 0.94
N GLN A 129 11.16 12.16 1.99
CA GLN A 129 10.05 13.12 1.91
C GLN A 129 10.47 14.52 1.41
N GLY A 130 11.77 14.80 1.39
CA GLY A 130 12.34 16.00 0.80
C GLY A 130 12.10 16.16 -0.70
N LEU A 131 11.77 15.08 -1.40
CA LEU A 131 11.50 15.07 -2.84
C LEU A 131 10.11 14.50 -3.15
N PRO A 132 9.45 14.97 -4.22
CA PRO A 132 8.23 14.34 -4.70
C PRO A 132 8.53 12.95 -5.30
N CYS A 133 7.56 12.05 -5.22
CA CYS A 133 7.72 10.66 -5.68
C CYS A 133 8.10 10.54 -7.16
N TRP A 134 7.68 11.49 -8.01
CA TRP A 134 8.03 11.47 -9.43
C TRP A 134 9.51 11.79 -9.69
N GLN A 135 10.23 12.40 -8.73
CA GLN A 135 11.67 12.66 -8.81
C GLN A 135 12.53 11.57 -8.16
N ILE A 136 11.91 10.51 -7.63
CA ILE A 136 12.61 9.41 -6.96
C ILE A 136 12.46 8.13 -7.79
N GLU A 137 13.57 7.43 -8.04
CA GLU A 137 13.59 6.13 -8.71
C GLU A 137 13.06 5.04 -7.80
N GLY A 138 12.43 4.01 -8.38
CA GLY A 138 12.08 2.81 -7.65
C GLY A 138 10.98 3.01 -6.62
N THR A 139 10.15 4.05 -6.77
CA THR A 139 8.90 4.15 -6.01
C THR A 139 7.94 3.06 -6.46
N TYR A 140 7.13 2.52 -5.54
CA TYR A 140 6.26 1.37 -5.82
C TYR A 140 5.39 1.57 -7.07
N SER A 141 4.83 2.77 -7.25
CA SER A 141 3.99 3.13 -8.40
C SER A 141 4.70 3.18 -9.75
N LYS A 142 6.03 3.05 -9.78
CA LYS A 142 6.86 3.00 -11.00
C LYS A 142 7.43 1.61 -11.27
N LEU A 143 7.28 0.67 -10.34
CA LEU A 143 7.70 -0.71 -10.54
C LEU A 143 6.80 -1.35 -11.60
N ASP A 144 7.41 -2.06 -12.55
CA ASP A 144 6.69 -2.97 -13.45
C ASP A 144 6.45 -4.32 -12.76
N ASP A 145 5.70 -5.21 -13.41
CA ASP A 145 5.34 -6.54 -12.88
C ASP A 145 6.55 -7.42 -12.55
N TYR A 146 7.73 -7.01 -13.03
CA TYR A 146 9.02 -7.66 -12.82
C TYR A 146 9.94 -6.90 -11.85
N GLY A 147 9.46 -5.80 -11.25
CA GLY A 147 10.14 -5.01 -10.23
C GLY A 147 11.51 -4.47 -10.62
N THR A 148 11.81 -4.34 -11.93
CA THR A 148 13.20 -4.48 -12.36
C THR A 148 14.02 -3.18 -12.35
N LYS A 149 13.39 -2.00 -12.35
CA LYS A 149 14.13 -0.71 -12.24
C LYS A 149 13.39 0.44 -11.57
N GLY A 150 12.09 0.59 -11.83
CA GLY A 150 11.31 1.72 -11.30
C GLY A 150 11.79 3.10 -11.76
N ASP A 151 12.48 3.16 -12.90
CA ASP A 151 12.95 4.36 -13.60
C ASP A 151 11.91 4.91 -14.60
N ARG A 152 10.83 4.15 -14.85
CA ARG A 152 9.72 4.54 -15.72
C ARG A 152 8.94 5.73 -15.16
N THR A 153 9.03 6.85 -15.85
CA THR A 153 8.40 8.13 -15.50
C THR A 153 7.14 8.44 -16.31
N ASP A 154 6.86 7.66 -17.35
CA ASP A 154 5.67 7.78 -18.21
C ASP A 154 4.37 7.65 -17.41
N ILE A 155 4.33 6.73 -16.44
CA ILE A 155 3.17 6.57 -15.53
C ILE A 155 2.89 7.82 -14.68
N CYS A 156 3.90 8.64 -14.40
CA CYS A 156 3.71 9.87 -13.64
C CYS A 156 2.90 10.91 -14.42
N ARG A 157 2.93 10.90 -15.76
CA ARG A 157 2.16 11.85 -16.60
C ARG A 157 0.65 11.72 -16.40
N VAL A 158 0.17 10.52 -16.08
CA VAL A 158 -1.24 10.23 -15.83
C VAL A 158 -1.59 10.16 -14.34
N CYS A 159 -0.58 10.11 -13.46
CA CYS A 159 -0.75 9.97 -12.02
C CYS A 159 -1.42 11.19 -11.36
N ARG A 160 -2.43 10.93 -10.52
CA ARG A 160 -3.16 11.98 -9.78
C ARG A 160 -2.27 12.84 -8.87
N VAL A 161 -1.21 12.26 -8.31
CA VAL A 161 -0.31 12.99 -7.40
C VAL A 161 0.45 14.05 -8.18
N TYR A 162 0.99 13.68 -9.34
CA TYR A 162 1.70 14.62 -10.22
C TYR A 162 0.74 15.64 -10.86
N LYS A 163 -0.46 15.22 -11.29
CA LYS A 163 -1.47 16.18 -11.78
C LYS A 163 -1.86 17.22 -10.72
N ARG A 164 -1.88 16.84 -9.44
CA ARG A 164 -2.24 17.74 -8.35
C ARG A 164 -1.09 18.65 -7.90
N TRP A 165 0.13 18.11 -7.82
CA TRP A 165 1.25 18.78 -7.16
C TRP A 165 2.46 19.06 -8.06
N GLY A 166 2.48 18.51 -9.28
CA GLY A 166 3.61 18.63 -10.20
C GLY A 166 3.63 19.94 -10.99
N GLN A 167 2.51 20.66 -11.09
CA GLN A 167 2.43 21.99 -11.72
C GLN A 167 3.00 22.08 -13.16
N GLY A 168 3.12 20.94 -13.86
CA GLY A 168 3.72 20.88 -15.20
C GLY A 168 5.26 20.85 -15.23
N GLU A 169 5.91 20.81 -14.08
CA GLU A 169 7.37 20.67 -13.95
C GLU A 169 7.86 19.36 -14.60
N PRO A 170 8.99 19.37 -15.34
CA PRO A 170 9.53 18.16 -15.95
C PRO A 170 9.65 16.98 -14.97
N ILE A 171 9.18 15.81 -15.42
CA ILE A 171 9.34 14.58 -14.65
C ILE A 171 10.75 14.04 -14.86
N GLU A 172 11.63 14.33 -13.90
CA GLU A 172 13.05 13.93 -13.93
C GLU A 172 13.44 13.23 -12.64
N ILE A 173 14.14 12.10 -12.74
CA ILE A 173 14.68 11.39 -11.58
C ILE A 173 15.89 12.15 -11.04
N LYS A 174 15.78 12.63 -9.80
CA LYS A 174 16.86 13.28 -9.04
C LYS A 174 17.52 12.37 -8.01
N LEU A 175 16.78 11.37 -7.53
CA LEU A 175 17.27 10.39 -6.55
C LEU A 175 17.19 8.99 -7.16
N ALA A 176 18.34 8.37 -7.41
CA ALA A 176 18.49 7.05 -8.01
C ALA A 176 19.19 6.06 -7.06
N GLY A 177 18.96 4.75 -7.26
CA GLY A 177 19.60 3.67 -6.50
C GLY A 177 19.08 3.50 -5.07
N GLN A 178 17.92 4.08 -4.74
CA GLN A 178 17.25 3.95 -3.43
C GLN A 178 15.94 3.15 -3.52
N GLY A 179 15.64 2.57 -4.70
CA GLY A 179 14.43 1.83 -5.01
C GLY A 179 14.23 0.53 -4.24
N PHE A 180 13.00 -0.03 -4.32
CA PHE A 180 12.76 -1.42 -3.92
C PHE A 180 13.73 -2.35 -4.67
N ASN A 181 14.56 -3.09 -3.93
CA ASN A 181 15.62 -3.96 -4.47
C ASN A 181 16.76 -3.24 -5.23
N ALA A 182 17.11 -2.00 -4.86
CA ALA A 182 18.34 -1.40 -5.40
C ALA A 182 19.55 -2.31 -5.11
N ILE A 183 20.07 -2.96 -6.15
CA ILE A 183 21.29 -3.74 -6.06
C ILE A 183 22.40 -2.74 -5.67
N PRO A 184 23.15 -2.97 -4.58
CA PRO A 184 24.27 -2.11 -4.22
C PRO A 184 25.21 -1.99 -5.43
N LYS A 185 25.61 -0.76 -5.79
CA LYS A 185 26.51 -0.47 -6.91
C LYS A 185 27.91 -1.12 -6.80
N THR A 186 28.15 -1.99 -5.83
CA THR A 186 29.42 -2.68 -5.58
C THR A 186 29.55 -4.06 -6.24
N ALA A 187 28.58 -4.53 -7.02
CA ALA A 187 28.66 -5.81 -7.72
C ALA A 187 28.83 -5.66 -9.24
N VAL A 188 29.75 -4.81 -9.69
CA VAL A 188 30.37 -4.92 -11.02
C VAL A 188 31.86 -4.61 -10.83
N LYS A 189 32.66 -5.67 -10.68
CA LYS A 189 34.10 -5.66 -10.91
C LYS A 189 34.41 -6.76 -11.90
#